data_AF-A0A9W6LAK9-F1
#
_entry.id   AF-A0A9W6LAK9-F1
#
_cell.length_a   1.000
_cell.length_b   1.000
_cell.length_c   1.000
_cell.angle_alpha   90.00
_cell.angle_beta   90.00
_cell.angle_gamma   90.00
#
_symmetry.space_group_name_H-M   'P 1'
#
loop_
_entity.id
_entity.type
_entity.pdbx_description
1 polymer ?
#
loop_
_entity_poly.entity_id
_entity_poly.type
_entity_poly.pdbx_seq_one_letter_code
_entity_poly.pdbx_strand_id
1 'polypeptide(L)'
;MSPASPLPERLSPEQTAAIRDLCEKMGIELLILFGSFVTGGMHPRSDVDVAVQMPRGATAPKLDLIFELGGIFEPLDIDLVVLGPETDPLLLHEIFFKGILLYEKEKDLFQMGKLRAWKLYLDSAPLRRQREEYFRNYRKNLALKLKLQSNDLPIFSVQTLSRTQRSSWIDYIANHRGGTAYHLPQWNEVIRKTYGHSCHYLFAGKPDSEQDRPNLAALSPSESPVEKPINPPPDSISSAANAFPANPTTGVLALVHMRHPVFGKRLVSLPFLDLSGILADDQETEQRLICEAVHLGQKLGVDCIELRQTEPFKTVQTASAASTDDAPASFSLHLENHSAAPLHVAAGTQKVRMLLELPDSSEKLMSSFKSKLRSQIRKPLKEGCSARIGGVELLKDFYEIFLVNMRDLGSPVHSPRLMRQVLTEFQDQARVVVVSRNSTPLAAGIVVGFQNTLYNPWASSLKEYGHLSPNMLLYWTMLEYACEKGYKAFDFGRSTPGEGTYRFKEQWGARPSPLYWYTLSLNGKKTAQPLNDKSKFDKAITYWQKLPVPLTRWIGPLIRRHISL
;
A
#
# COMPACT_ATOMS: atom_id res chain seq x y z
N MET A 1 43.71 33.81 -29.93
CA MET A 1 44.59 34.58 -29.00
C MET A 1 44.16 34.22 -27.58
N SER A 2 45.15 34.02 -26.71
CA SER A 2 45.13 33.22 -25.47
C SER A 2 43.93 33.38 -24.53
N PRO A 3 43.44 32.27 -23.92
CA PRO A 3 42.65 32.29 -22.71
C PRO A 3 43.59 32.25 -21.50
N ALA A 4 43.79 33.40 -20.85
CA ALA A 4 44.31 33.46 -19.49
C ALA A 4 44.08 34.87 -18.92
N SER A 5 43.18 34.98 -17.94
CA SER A 5 43.59 35.52 -16.65
C SER A 5 42.78 34.84 -15.55
N PRO A 6 43.41 33.99 -14.71
CA PRO A 6 42.77 33.34 -13.57
C PRO A 6 42.72 34.29 -12.38
N LEU A 7 41.57 34.39 -11.70
CA LEU A 7 41.39 34.88 -10.31
C LEU A 7 41.87 36.31 -9.98
N PRO A 8 41.16 37.09 -9.14
CA PRO A 8 41.72 38.30 -8.57
C PRO A 8 42.78 37.91 -7.54
N GLU A 9 44.06 37.89 -7.94
CA GLU A 9 45.14 38.06 -6.97
C GLU A 9 45.07 39.49 -6.42
N ARG A 10 44.49 39.59 -5.22
CA ARG A 10 44.48 40.72 -4.27
C ARG A 10 43.45 41.81 -4.54
N LEU A 11 42.62 42.05 -3.52
CA LEU A 11 42.11 43.39 -3.22
C LEU A 11 43.23 44.41 -3.42
N SER A 12 42.91 45.58 -4.00
CA SER A 12 43.91 46.64 -4.11
C SER A 12 44.48 47.01 -2.73
N PRO A 13 45.72 47.53 -2.64
CA PRO A 13 46.28 48.01 -1.37
C PRO A 13 45.36 49.03 -0.68
N GLU A 14 44.67 49.87 -1.47
CA GLU A 14 43.66 50.83 -1.00
C GLU A 14 42.45 50.12 -0.38
N GLN A 15 41.89 49.11 -1.05
CA GLN A 15 40.79 48.30 -0.50
C GLN A 15 41.21 47.54 0.76
N THR A 16 42.44 47.02 0.79
CA THR A 16 42.96 46.28 1.96
C THR A 16 43.14 47.20 3.17
N ALA A 17 43.61 48.43 2.95
CA ALA A 17 43.70 49.46 3.99
C ALA A 17 42.30 49.88 4.46
N ALA A 18 41.37 50.16 3.53
CA ALA A 18 39.99 50.51 3.84
C ALA A 18 39.26 49.43 4.65
N ILE A 19 39.46 48.16 4.30
CA ILE A 19 38.92 47.01 5.05
C ILE A 19 39.46 46.97 6.48
N ARG A 20 40.77 47.21 6.66
CA ARG A 20 41.39 47.24 7.99
C ARG A 20 40.80 48.37 8.84
N ASP A 21 40.75 49.58 8.29
CA ASP A 21 40.21 50.76 8.97
C ASP A 21 38.73 50.55 9.34
N LEU A 22 37.95 49.96 8.44
CA LEU A 22 36.55 49.59 8.68
C LEU A 22 36.42 48.58 9.82
N CYS A 23 37.20 47.49 9.77
CA CYS A 23 37.17 46.45 10.79
C CYS A 23 37.54 47.00 12.17
N GLU A 24 38.53 47.89 12.26
CA GLU A 24 38.93 48.54 13.50
C GLU A 24 37.87 49.53 14.01
N LYS A 25 37.31 50.37 13.13
CA LYS A 25 36.24 51.33 13.44
C LYS A 25 34.98 50.65 13.96
N MET A 26 34.59 49.54 13.34
CA MET A 26 33.34 48.82 13.65
C MET A 26 33.53 47.68 14.66
N GLY A 27 34.77 47.40 15.07
CA GLY A 27 35.08 46.36 16.05
C GLY A 27 34.88 44.93 15.54
N ILE A 28 35.04 44.68 14.23
CA ILE A 28 34.97 43.35 13.63
C ILE A 28 36.19 42.52 14.08
N GLU A 29 35.99 41.27 14.48
CA GLU A 29 37.08 40.34 14.85
C GLU A 29 37.60 39.53 13.67
N LEU A 30 36.72 39.23 12.71
CA LEU A 30 37.03 38.40 11.55
C LEU A 30 36.19 38.85 10.35
N LEU A 31 36.83 39.01 9.18
CA LEU A 31 36.18 39.28 7.90
C LEU A 31 36.66 38.25 6.87
N ILE A 32 35.73 37.53 6.25
CA ILE A 32 36.01 36.47 5.28
C ILE A 32 35.17 36.72 4.02
N LEU A 33 35.83 36.72 2.88
CA LEU A 33 35.17 36.73 1.58
C LEU A 33 34.91 35.28 1.14
N PHE A 34 33.71 34.93 0.68
CA PHE A 34 33.40 33.57 0.24
C PHE A 34 32.50 33.56 -1.00
N GLY A 35 31.96 32.38 -1.35
CA GLY A 35 30.95 32.27 -2.41
C GLY A 35 31.47 32.37 -3.84
N SER A 36 30.60 32.84 -4.74
CA SER A 36 30.82 32.77 -6.20
C SER A 36 31.99 33.62 -6.68
N PHE A 37 32.24 34.72 -5.98
CA PHE A 37 33.34 35.66 -6.21
C PHE A 37 34.73 35.01 -5.99
N VAL A 38 34.83 34.09 -5.02
CA VAL A 38 36.08 33.39 -4.69
C VAL A 38 36.28 32.12 -5.53
N THR A 39 35.19 31.44 -5.87
CA THR A 39 35.24 30.11 -6.51
C THR A 39 35.31 30.14 -8.05
N GLY A 40 35.32 31.33 -8.66
CA GLY A 40 35.59 31.53 -10.10
C GLY A 40 34.37 31.38 -11.02
N GLY A 41 33.15 31.50 -10.49
CA GLY A 41 31.88 31.29 -11.21
C GLY A 41 31.06 32.55 -11.46
N MET A 42 31.70 33.71 -11.64
CA MET A 42 31.00 35.00 -11.74
C MET A 42 30.08 35.09 -12.97
N HIS A 43 28.87 35.61 -12.74
CA HIS A 43 27.96 36.11 -13.77
C HIS A 43 27.77 37.63 -13.62
N PRO A 44 27.25 38.35 -14.64
CA PRO A 44 27.12 39.82 -14.62
C PRO A 44 26.23 40.42 -13.51
N ARG A 45 25.62 39.59 -12.64
CA ARG A 45 24.76 39.99 -11.51
C ARG A 45 25.18 39.33 -10.18
N SER A 46 26.41 38.82 -10.10
CA SER A 46 26.89 38.16 -8.88
C SER A 46 27.06 39.18 -7.75
N ASP A 47 26.49 38.86 -6.60
CA ASP A 47 26.73 39.48 -5.31
C ASP A 47 28.10 39.06 -4.73
N VAL A 48 28.58 39.83 -3.76
CA VAL A 48 29.81 39.60 -3.00
C VAL A 48 29.41 39.05 -1.64
N ASP A 49 29.63 37.75 -1.45
CA ASP A 49 29.36 37.06 -0.20
C ASP A 49 30.46 37.34 0.84
N VAL A 50 30.10 38.03 1.93
CA VAL A 50 31.04 38.40 3.01
C VAL A 50 30.54 37.88 4.35
N ALA A 51 31.43 37.27 5.13
CA ALA A 51 31.15 36.80 6.48
C ALA A 51 31.92 37.62 7.52
N VAL A 52 31.21 38.12 8.54
CA VAL A 52 31.77 38.91 9.64
C VAL A 52 31.60 38.20 10.98
N GLN A 53 32.61 38.25 11.84
CA GLN A 53 32.49 37.88 13.25
C GLN A 53 32.64 39.12 14.12
N MET A 54 31.68 39.33 15.02
CA MET A 54 31.73 40.38 16.03
C MET A 54 32.16 39.81 17.40
N PRO A 55 32.65 40.65 18.33
CA PRO A 55 32.92 40.25 19.69
C PRO A 55 31.68 39.66 20.37
N ARG A 56 31.90 38.70 21.28
CA ARG A 56 30.80 38.07 22.01
C ARG A 56 29.95 39.12 22.75
N GLY A 57 28.65 39.12 22.46
CA GLY A 57 27.68 40.04 23.07
C GLY A 57 27.55 41.38 22.34
N ALA A 58 28.35 41.65 21.30
CA ALA A 58 28.17 42.83 20.46
C ALA A 58 27.04 42.61 19.45
N THR A 59 26.24 43.66 19.22
CA THR A 59 25.26 43.70 18.13
C THR A 59 25.96 44.05 16.82
N ALA A 60 25.72 43.26 15.76
CA ALA A 60 26.21 43.57 14.42
C ALA A 60 25.25 44.54 13.71
N PRO A 61 25.63 45.79 13.41
CA PRO A 61 24.79 46.73 12.66
C PRO A 61 24.78 46.34 11.17
N LYS A 62 23.91 45.38 10.80
CA LYS A 62 23.93 44.73 9.47
C LYS A 62 23.84 45.72 8.30
N LEU A 63 22.98 46.74 8.40
CA LEU A 63 22.79 47.73 7.34
C LEU A 63 24.01 48.64 7.17
N ASP A 64 24.59 49.10 8.27
CA ASP A 64 25.79 49.96 8.23
C ASP A 64 26.99 49.18 7.65
N LEU A 65 27.12 47.91 8.03
CA LEU A 65 28.14 47.02 7.47
C LEU A 65 27.96 46.80 5.97
N ILE A 66 26.73 46.57 5.50
CA ILE A 66 26.43 46.43 4.06
C ILE A 66 26.78 47.73 3.32
N PHE A 67 26.44 48.89 3.88
CA PHE A 67 26.72 50.19 3.25
C PHE A 67 28.21 50.49 3.16
N GLU A 68 28.95 50.34 4.26
CA GLU A 68 30.40 50.60 4.31
C GLU A 68 31.19 49.57 3.46
N LEU A 69 30.81 48.29 3.49
CA LEU A 69 31.42 47.28 2.61
C LEU A 69 31.04 47.53 1.14
N GLY A 70 29.81 47.97 0.86
CA GLY A 70 29.36 48.32 -0.49
C GLY A 70 30.25 49.38 -1.13
N GLY A 71 30.67 50.41 -0.37
CA GLY A 71 31.61 51.42 -0.86
C GLY A 71 33.02 50.89 -1.18
N ILE A 72 33.42 49.74 -0.61
CA ILE A 72 34.73 49.10 -0.85
C ILE A 72 34.68 48.16 -2.07
N PHE A 73 33.53 47.51 -2.30
CA PHE A 73 33.32 46.51 -3.34
C PHE A 73 32.47 47.00 -4.52
N GLU A 74 32.18 48.31 -4.60
CA GLU A 74 31.41 48.94 -5.67
C GLU A 74 31.98 48.58 -7.06
N PRO A 75 31.15 48.18 -8.05
CA PRO A 75 29.68 48.30 -8.12
C PRO A 75 28.89 47.04 -7.72
N LEU A 76 29.45 46.14 -6.90
CA LEU A 76 28.79 44.87 -6.57
C LEU A 76 27.95 44.94 -5.29
N ASP A 77 26.79 44.28 -5.31
CA ASP A 77 25.92 44.13 -4.13
C ASP A 77 26.58 43.21 -3.08
N ILE A 78 26.42 43.51 -1.80
CA ILE A 78 26.97 42.71 -0.69
C ILE A 78 25.89 41.79 -0.11
N ASP A 79 26.15 40.48 -0.05
CA ASP A 79 25.43 39.57 0.85
C ASP A 79 26.25 39.33 2.12
N LEU A 80 25.71 39.77 3.26
CA LEU A 80 26.41 39.77 4.54
C LEU A 80 25.91 38.67 5.47
N VAL A 81 26.81 37.77 5.84
CA VAL A 81 26.61 36.73 6.87
C VAL A 81 27.28 37.14 8.17
N VAL A 82 26.51 37.23 9.25
CA VAL A 82 27.05 37.43 10.60
C VAL A 82 27.28 36.07 11.25
N LEU A 83 28.55 35.75 11.54
CA LEU A 83 28.97 34.51 12.16
C LEU A 83 28.58 34.48 13.65
N GLY A 84 27.91 33.41 14.06
CA GLY A 84 27.42 33.25 15.43
C GLY A 84 27.28 31.77 15.84
N PRO A 85 26.69 31.51 17.02
CA PRO A 85 26.36 30.16 17.48
C PRO A 85 25.39 29.42 16.55
N GLU A 86 24.43 30.15 15.98
CA GLU A 86 23.31 29.62 15.17
C GLU A 86 23.60 29.52 13.66
N THR A 87 24.81 29.89 13.21
CA THR A 87 25.15 29.84 11.78
C THR A 87 25.12 28.39 11.29
N ASP A 88 24.44 28.14 10.16
CA ASP A 88 24.27 26.79 9.61
C ASP A 88 25.62 26.09 9.40
N PRO A 89 25.80 24.83 9.85
CA PRO A 89 27.07 24.11 9.74
C PRO A 89 27.60 23.93 8.31
N LEU A 90 26.73 23.83 7.30
CA LEU A 90 27.13 23.75 5.90
C LEU A 90 27.67 25.09 5.41
N LEU A 91 26.99 26.18 5.76
CA LEU A 91 27.43 27.54 5.43
C LEU A 91 28.77 27.87 6.12
N LEU A 92 28.95 27.53 7.39
CA LEU A 92 30.23 27.66 8.09
C LEU A 92 31.36 26.88 7.38
N HIS A 93 31.09 25.64 6.98
CA HIS A 93 32.06 24.84 6.24
C HIS A 93 32.45 25.50 4.92
N GLU A 94 31.48 26.04 4.18
CA GLU A 94 31.75 26.77 2.95
C GLU A 94 32.59 28.03 3.17
N ILE A 95 32.18 28.89 4.11
CA ILE A 95 32.89 30.13 4.46
C ILE A 95 34.35 29.85 4.84
N PHE A 96 34.61 28.88 5.71
CA PHE A 96 35.96 28.66 6.24
C PHE A 96 36.85 27.81 5.33
N PHE A 97 36.31 26.89 4.53
CA PHE A 97 37.12 26.02 3.67
C PHE A 97 37.26 26.53 2.23
N LYS A 98 36.31 27.34 1.75
CA LYS A 98 36.38 27.95 0.42
C LYS A 98 36.64 29.46 0.45
N GLY A 99 36.46 30.13 1.59
CA GLY A 99 36.64 31.57 1.70
C GLY A 99 38.10 32.03 1.84
N ILE A 100 38.31 33.30 1.55
CA ILE A 100 39.55 34.04 1.68
C ILE A 100 39.45 34.96 2.90
N LEU A 101 40.44 34.87 3.79
CA LEU A 101 40.56 35.75 4.95
C LEU A 101 40.92 37.18 4.50
N LEU A 102 40.08 38.16 4.86
CA LEU A 102 40.35 39.58 4.59
C LEU A 102 40.91 40.31 5.82
N TYR A 103 40.44 39.95 7.01
CA TYR A 103 40.88 40.54 8.27
C TYR A 103 40.72 39.55 9.43
N GLU A 104 41.70 39.50 10.33
CA GLU A 104 41.57 38.91 11.67
C GLU A 104 42.20 39.83 12.70
N LYS A 105 41.52 40.02 13.84
CA LYS A 105 41.99 40.90 14.92
C LYS A 105 43.13 40.26 15.73
N GLU A 106 42.97 38.98 16.05
CA GLU A 106 43.97 38.17 16.76
C GLU A 106 44.45 37.06 15.84
N LYS A 107 45.74 36.75 15.95
CA LYS A 107 46.35 35.67 15.19
C LYS A 107 45.63 34.35 15.51
N ASP A 108 45.39 33.55 14.47
CA ASP A 108 44.79 32.21 14.54
C ASP A 108 43.26 32.16 14.75
N LEU A 109 42.55 33.29 14.81
CA LEU A 109 41.08 33.32 14.87
C LEU A 109 40.46 32.59 13.67
N PHE A 110 40.99 32.82 12.47
CA PHE A 110 40.52 32.13 11.27
C PHE A 110 40.72 30.61 11.34
N GLN A 111 41.85 30.15 11.90
CA GLN A 111 42.16 28.73 12.06
C GLN A 111 41.26 28.06 13.10
N MET A 112 40.98 28.75 14.21
CA MET A 112 40.03 28.28 15.21
C MET A 112 38.62 28.15 14.64
N GLY A 113 38.20 29.11 13.81
CA GLY A 113 36.95 29.07 13.06
C GLY A 113 36.87 27.87 12.11
N LYS A 114 37.95 27.56 11.37
CA LYS A 114 38.06 26.36 10.53
C LYS A 114 37.84 25.07 11.31
N LEU A 115 38.48 24.92 12.47
CA LEU A 115 38.32 23.73 13.33
C LEU A 115 36.87 23.58 13.81
N ARG A 116 36.23 24.68 14.22
CA ARG A 116 34.82 24.69 14.62
C ARG A 116 33.89 24.31 13.46
N ALA A 117 34.10 24.90 12.28
CA ALA A 117 33.31 24.62 11.08
C ALA A 117 33.42 23.15 10.68
N TRP A 118 34.64 22.59 10.72
CA TRP A 118 34.88 21.17 10.43
C TRP A 118 34.13 20.24 11.37
N LYS A 119 34.24 20.48 12.68
CA LYS A 119 33.54 19.68 13.70
C LYS A 119 32.02 19.72 13.49
N LEU A 120 31.44 20.92 13.41
CA LEU A 120 29.99 21.09 13.26
C LEU A 120 29.48 20.47 11.96
N TYR A 121 30.25 20.56 10.88
CA TYR A 121 29.92 19.93 9.61
C TYR A 121 29.85 18.40 9.72
N LEU A 122 30.85 17.77 10.35
CA LEU A 122 30.85 16.32 10.57
C LEU A 122 29.70 15.88 11.47
N ASP A 123 29.48 16.57 12.59
CA ASP A 123 28.42 16.23 13.56
C ASP A 123 27.02 16.29 12.95
N SER A 124 26.80 17.23 12.01
CA SER A 124 25.51 17.39 11.33
C SER A 124 25.33 16.52 10.07
N ALA A 125 26.33 15.68 9.72
CA ALA A 125 26.27 14.82 8.53
C ALA A 125 25.07 13.85 8.52
N PRO A 126 24.67 13.20 9.63
CA PRO A 126 23.49 12.33 9.65
C PRO A 126 22.19 13.07 9.31
N LEU A 127 22.03 14.31 9.81
CA LEU A 127 20.85 15.14 9.57
C LEU A 127 20.76 15.57 8.10
N ARG A 128 21.89 15.94 7.48
CA ARG A 128 21.91 16.27 6.04
C ARG A 128 21.53 15.07 5.17
N ARG A 129 22.01 13.86 5.48
CA ARG A 129 21.60 12.64 4.76
C ARG A 129 20.10 12.40 4.86
N GLN A 130 19.52 12.54 6.06
CA GLN A 130 18.07 12.42 6.24
C GLN A 130 17.29 13.49 5.46
N ARG A 131 17.76 14.74 5.47
CA ARG A 131 17.16 15.85 4.72
C ARG A 131 17.18 15.60 3.21
N GLU A 132 18.31 15.14 2.67
CA GLU A 132 18.44 14.79 1.25
C GLU A 132 17.55 13.60 0.84
N GLU A 133 17.42 12.60 1.72
CA GLU A 133 16.51 11.49 1.51
C GLU A 133 15.04 11.95 1.51
N TYR A 134 14.66 12.81 2.45
CA TYR A 134 13.35 13.44 2.48
C TYR A 134 13.07 14.24 1.21
N PHE A 135 13.98 15.10 0.77
CA PHE A 135 13.80 15.89 -0.46
C PHE A 135 13.76 15.04 -1.72
N ARG A 136 14.57 13.98 -1.81
CA ARG A 136 14.48 13.01 -2.92
C ARG A 136 13.11 12.34 -2.95
N ASN A 137 12.60 11.90 -1.80
CA ASN A 137 11.27 11.31 -1.69
C ASN A 137 10.16 12.33 -2.02
N TYR A 138 10.28 13.57 -1.53
CA TYR A 138 9.34 14.65 -1.82
C TYR A 138 9.28 14.99 -3.32
N ARG A 139 10.44 15.17 -3.97
CA ARG A 139 10.51 15.43 -5.43
C ARG A 139 9.97 14.26 -6.23
N LYS A 140 10.27 13.02 -5.84
CA LYS A 140 9.73 11.81 -6.47
C LYS A 140 8.20 11.77 -6.37
N ASN A 141 7.64 12.10 -5.21
CA ASN A 141 6.20 12.13 -4.98
C ASN A 141 5.50 13.28 -5.71
N LEU A 142 6.12 14.46 -5.78
CA LEU A 142 5.58 15.63 -6.49
C LEU A 142 5.58 15.41 -8.01
N ALA A 143 6.67 14.86 -8.56
CA ALA A 143 6.74 14.49 -9.98
C ALA A 143 5.74 13.39 -10.34
N LEU A 144 5.45 12.46 -9.41
CA LEU A 144 4.41 11.44 -9.60
C LEU A 144 3.01 12.07 -9.67
N LYS A 145 2.70 12.99 -8.75
CA LYS A 145 1.42 13.71 -8.72
C LYS A 145 1.17 14.50 -10.00
N LEU A 146 2.19 15.21 -10.48
CA LEU A 146 2.08 16.03 -11.70
C LEU A 146 1.94 15.19 -12.97
N LYS A 147 2.56 14.00 -13.03
CA LYS A 147 2.43 13.07 -14.18
C LYS A 147 1.12 12.26 -14.20
N LEU A 148 0.49 12.05 -13.06
CA LEU A 148 -0.82 11.37 -12.98
C LEU A 148 -1.98 12.32 -13.32
N GLN A 149 -1.79 13.64 -13.19
CA GLN A 149 -2.80 14.65 -13.53
C GLN A 149 -2.89 14.96 -15.04
N SER A 150 -1.94 14.50 -15.87
CA SER A 150 -1.87 14.86 -17.29
C SER A 150 -2.64 13.92 -18.24
N ASN A 151 -3.54 13.06 -17.73
CA ASN A 151 -4.12 11.97 -18.51
C ASN A 151 -5.61 11.77 -18.16
N ASP A 152 -6.51 11.76 -19.17
CA ASP A 152 -7.99 11.87 -19.14
C ASP A 152 -8.78 10.73 -18.43
N LEU A 153 -8.32 10.18 -17.31
CA LEU A 153 -9.06 9.18 -16.53
C LEU A 153 -8.79 9.39 -15.02
N PRO A 154 -9.64 10.17 -14.31
CA PRO A 154 -9.46 10.40 -12.88
C PRO A 154 -9.60 9.10 -12.08
N ILE A 155 -8.63 8.85 -11.19
CA ILE A 155 -8.75 7.82 -10.15
C ILE A 155 -9.12 8.51 -8.84
N PHE A 156 -10.19 8.04 -8.21
CA PHE A 156 -10.64 8.50 -6.91
C PHE A 156 -10.23 7.48 -5.85
N SER A 157 -9.54 7.95 -4.81
CA SER A 157 -9.11 7.15 -3.67
C SER A 157 -9.85 7.59 -2.42
N VAL A 158 -10.66 6.71 -1.83
CA VAL A 158 -11.45 7.00 -0.62
C VAL A 158 -11.28 5.90 0.42
N GLN A 159 -11.36 6.26 1.70
CA GLN A 159 -11.33 5.29 2.82
C GLN A 159 -12.73 4.82 3.22
N THR A 160 -13.76 5.54 2.84
CA THR A 160 -15.16 5.21 3.12
C THR A 160 -15.98 5.58 1.90
N LEU A 161 -16.87 4.69 1.50
CA LEU A 161 -17.78 4.93 0.40
C LEU A 161 -18.97 5.74 0.90
N SER A 162 -19.28 6.85 0.22
CA SER A 162 -20.59 7.48 0.32
C SER A 162 -21.68 6.51 -0.16
N ARG A 163 -22.95 6.82 0.15
CA ARG A 163 -24.08 5.99 -0.31
C ARG A 163 -24.10 5.85 -1.84
N THR A 164 -23.87 6.95 -2.56
CA THR A 164 -23.82 6.98 -4.03
C THR A 164 -22.64 6.17 -4.58
N GLN A 165 -21.45 6.34 -3.99
CA GLN A 165 -20.26 5.57 -4.34
C GLN A 165 -20.45 4.07 -4.16
N ARG A 166 -21.09 3.68 -3.05
CA ARG A 166 -21.37 2.28 -2.76
C ARG A 166 -22.35 1.68 -3.76
N SER A 167 -23.39 2.42 -4.15
CA SER A 167 -24.32 1.97 -5.21
C SER A 167 -23.58 1.77 -6.51
N SER A 168 -22.86 2.80 -6.99
CA SER A 168 -22.10 2.75 -8.24
C SER A 168 -21.10 1.58 -8.28
N TRP A 169 -20.41 1.29 -7.17
CA TRP A 169 -19.49 0.15 -7.08
C TRP A 169 -20.22 -1.19 -7.20
N ILE A 170 -21.35 -1.35 -6.49
CA ILE A 170 -22.15 -2.58 -6.53
C ILE A 170 -22.73 -2.77 -7.95
N ASP A 171 -23.26 -1.71 -8.54
CA ASP A 171 -23.84 -1.72 -9.89
C ASP A 171 -22.78 -2.07 -10.93
N TYR A 172 -21.57 -1.52 -10.82
CA TYR A 172 -20.44 -1.89 -11.68
C TYR A 172 -20.07 -3.38 -11.56
N ILE A 173 -19.91 -3.91 -10.35
CA ILE A 173 -19.60 -5.33 -10.15
C ILE A 173 -20.72 -6.21 -10.73
N ALA A 174 -21.98 -5.83 -10.52
CA ALA A 174 -23.14 -6.58 -10.99
C ALA A 174 -23.26 -6.62 -12.52
N ASN A 175 -22.58 -5.73 -13.25
CA ASN A 175 -22.59 -5.71 -14.72
C ASN A 175 -21.25 -6.14 -15.34
N HIS A 176 -20.17 -6.19 -14.55
CA HIS A 176 -18.85 -6.57 -15.04
C HIS A 176 -18.68 -8.10 -15.10
N ARG A 177 -18.22 -8.63 -16.25
CA ARG A 177 -18.06 -10.09 -16.50
C ARG A 177 -17.20 -10.81 -15.47
N GLY A 178 -16.17 -10.14 -14.94
CA GLY A 178 -15.28 -10.67 -13.90
C GLY A 178 -15.76 -10.42 -12.46
N GLY A 179 -16.92 -9.78 -12.28
CA GLY A 179 -17.50 -9.47 -10.97
C GLY A 179 -17.79 -10.74 -10.17
N THR A 180 -17.55 -10.70 -8.86
CA THR A 180 -17.83 -11.82 -7.96
C THR A 180 -18.33 -11.31 -6.62
N ALA A 181 -18.90 -12.21 -5.81
CA ALA A 181 -19.30 -11.88 -4.44
C ALA A 181 -18.18 -11.22 -3.63
N TYR A 182 -16.92 -11.55 -3.92
CA TYR A 182 -15.77 -11.07 -3.14
C TYR A 182 -15.35 -9.64 -3.46
N HIS A 183 -15.75 -9.08 -4.61
CA HIS A 183 -15.50 -7.66 -4.92
C HIS A 183 -16.47 -6.72 -4.19
N LEU A 184 -17.54 -7.24 -3.58
CA LEU A 184 -18.56 -6.44 -2.92
C LEU A 184 -17.99 -5.66 -1.71
N PRO A 185 -18.32 -4.37 -1.56
CA PRO A 185 -17.73 -3.50 -0.53
C PRO A 185 -18.15 -3.89 0.89
N GLN A 186 -19.17 -4.73 1.06
CA GLN A 186 -19.59 -5.39 2.29
C GLN A 186 -18.43 -6.12 2.98
N TRP A 187 -17.54 -6.79 2.22
CA TRP A 187 -16.44 -7.56 2.82
C TRP A 187 -15.44 -6.69 3.58
N ASN A 188 -15.15 -5.49 3.05
CA ASN A 188 -14.31 -4.52 3.71
C ASN A 188 -14.94 -4.04 5.02
N GLU A 189 -16.27 -3.86 5.04
CA GLU A 189 -17.00 -3.52 6.26
C GLU A 189 -16.95 -4.65 7.29
N VAL A 190 -17.12 -5.91 6.85
CA VAL A 190 -16.93 -7.11 7.68
C VAL A 190 -15.54 -7.11 8.33
N ILE A 191 -14.48 -6.84 7.55
CA ILE A 191 -13.10 -6.82 8.05
C ILE A 191 -12.88 -5.66 9.02
N ARG A 192 -13.34 -4.46 8.67
CA ARG A 192 -13.23 -3.26 9.51
C ARG A 192 -13.94 -3.46 10.85
N LYS A 193 -15.21 -3.90 10.84
CA LYS A 193 -16.00 -4.17 12.05
C LYS A 193 -15.43 -5.30 12.90
N THR A 194 -14.69 -6.25 12.32
CA THR A 194 -14.17 -7.42 13.04
C THR A 194 -12.77 -7.18 13.61
N TYR A 195 -11.85 -6.64 12.81
CA TYR A 195 -10.43 -6.55 13.16
C TYR A 195 -9.89 -5.11 13.20
N GLY A 196 -10.66 -4.12 12.75
CA GLY A 196 -10.26 -2.71 12.77
C GLY A 196 -9.22 -2.33 11.71
N HIS A 197 -8.98 -3.18 10.70
CA HIS A 197 -8.07 -2.84 9.61
C HIS A 197 -8.64 -1.70 8.77
N SER A 198 -7.78 -0.78 8.33
CA SER A 198 -8.17 0.31 7.44
C SER A 198 -8.42 -0.22 6.04
N CYS A 199 -9.52 0.20 5.43
CA CYS A 199 -9.89 -0.16 4.07
C CYS A 199 -9.74 1.06 3.16
N HIS A 200 -9.31 0.81 1.93
CA HIS A 200 -9.12 1.79 0.89
C HIS A 200 -9.83 1.30 -0.37
N TYR A 201 -10.51 2.21 -1.05
CA TYR A 201 -11.24 1.93 -2.28
C TYR A 201 -10.72 2.85 -3.37
N LEU A 202 -10.28 2.25 -4.47
CA LEU A 202 -9.84 2.96 -5.66
C LEU A 202 -10.91 2.78 -6.74
N PHE A 203 -11.36 3.89 -7.32
CA PHE A 203 -12.36 3.95 -8.37
C PHE A 203 -11.80 4.66 -9.58
N ALA A 204 -12.05 4.13 -10.77
CA ALA A 204 -11.81 4.79 -12.03
C ALA A 204 -13.13 5.25 -12.67
N GLY A 205 -13.16 6.48 -13.18
CA GLY A 205 -14.25 7.02 -14.00
C GLY A 205 -13.71 7.80 -15.19
N LYS A 206 -14.46 7.89 -16.30
CA LYS A 206 -14.11 8.70 -17.47
C LYS A 206 -14.57 10.15 -17.28
N PRO A 207 -13.83 11.19 -17.68
CA PRO A 207 -14.26 12.60 -17.59
C PRO A 207 -15.25 12.96 -18.71
N ASP A 208 -16.23 13.82 -18.38
CA ASP A 208 -17.21 14.35 -19.32
C ASP A 208 -16.66 15.65 -19.95
N SER A 209 -16.01 15.55 -21.11
CA SER A 209 -15.63 16.69 -21.97
C SER A 209 -14.54 17.68 -21.47
N GLU A 210 -13.89 18.36 -22.42
CA GLU A 210 -12.74 19.25 -22.20
C GLU A 210 -12.99 20.48 -21.29
N GLN A 211 -14.25 20.79 -20.95
CA GLN A 211 -14.62 21.96 -20.15
C GLN A 211 -14.48 21.75 -18.63
N ASP A 212 -14.45 20.51 -18.14
CA ASP A 212 -14.26 20.17 -16.72
C ASP A 212 -12.79 19.91 -16.35
N ARG A 213 -11.85 20.23 -17.26
CA ARG A 213 -10.42 20.24 -16.95
C ARG A 213 -10.16 21.26 -15.82
N PRO A 214 -9.42 20.89 -14.75
CA PRO A 214 -9.06 21.86 -13.72
C PRO A 214 -8.35 23.05 -14.36
N ASN A 215 -8.84 24.27 -14.11
CA ASN A 215 -8.29 25.49 -14.69
C ASN A 215 -6.85 25.72 -14.17
N LEU A 216 -5.86 25.36 -14.99
CA LEU A 216 -4.42 25.44 -14.71
C LEU A 216 -3.90 26.88 -14.52
N ALA A 217 -4.71 27.91 -14.77
CA ALA A 217 -4.31 29.32 -14.60
C ALA A 217 -4.29 29.79 -13.13
N ALA A 218 -4.95 29.08 -12.21
CA ALA A 218 -5.03 29.48 -10.79
C ALA A 218 -3.82 29.05 -9.94
N LEU A 219 -2.83 28.37 -10.54
CA LEU A 219 -1.64 27.86 -9.87
C LEU A 219 -0.35 28.36 -10.55
N SER A 220 -0.28 29.66 -10.83
CA SER A 220 1.00 30.32 -11.06
C SER A 220 1.60 30.72 -9.70
N PRO A 221 2.90 30.49 -9.44
CA PRO A 221 3.55 31.01 -8.26
C PRO A 221 3.81 32.51 -8.48
N SER A 222 3.10 33.37 -7.74
CA SER A 222 3.50 34.78 -7.66
C SER A 222 4.78 34.91 -6.83
N GLU A 223 5.72 35.68 -7.34
CA GLU A 223 7.06 35.94 -6.81
C GLU A 223 7.06 36.53 -5.38
N SER A 224 7.79 35.85 -4.48
CA SER A 224 8.67 36.35 -3.39
C SER A 224 8.14 37.40 -2.34
N PRO A 225 8.88 37.71 -1.26
CA PRO A 225 8.60 37.16 0.07
C PRO A 225 8.39 38.26 1.14
N VAL A 226 7.46 38.06 2.07
CA VAL A 226 7.42 38.86 3.31
C VAL A 226 7.26 37.93 4.50
N GLU A 227 8.31 37.86 5.31
CA GLU A 227 8.32 37.20 6.61
C GLU A 227 7.24 37.80 7.53
N LYS A 228 6.31 36.97 8.00
CA LYS A 228 5.56 37.23 9.22
C LYS A 228 5.47 35.95 10.07
N PRO A 229 5.49 36.10 11.41
CA PRO A 229 5.72 35.01 12.34
C PRO A 229 4.58 33.99 12.33
N ILE A 230 4.98 32.73 12.50
CA ILE A 230 4.13 31.55 12.58
C ILE A 230 3.26 31.65 13.84
N ASN A 231 2.01 32.08 13.67
CA ASN A 231 0.94 31.68 14.59
C ASN A 231 0.34 30.35 14.09
N PRO A 232 -0.04 29.42 15.00
CA PRO A 232 -0.66 28.17 14.59
C PRO A 232 -2.00 28.47 13.91
N PRO A 233 -2.31 27.85 12.75
CA PRO A 233 -3.63 28.02 12.16
C PRO A 233 -4.69 27.33 13.03
N PRO A 234 -5.88 27.94 13.14
CA PRO A 234 -6.99 27.44 13.93
C PRO A 234 -7.62 26.19 13.31
N ASP A 235 -8.29 25.41 14.14
CA ASP A 235 -9.19 24.32 13.76
C ASP A 235 -10.26 24.82 12.76
N SER A 236 -10.03 24.61 11.47
CA SER A 236 -11.05 24.46 10.40
C SER A 236 -10.42 24.57 9.01
N ILE A 237 -10.03 23.44 8.43
CA ILE A 237 -9.96 23.34 6.96
C ILE A 237 -11.21 22.60 6.50
N SER A 238 -12.14 23.44 6.04
CA SER A 238 -13.31 23.13 5.24
C SER A 238 -13.04 22.05 4.18
N SER A 239 -14.02 21.16 4.09
CA SER A 239 -14.26 20.20 3.02
C SER A 239 -14.11 20.79 1.62
N ALA A 240 -12.99 20.50 0.95
CA ALA A 240 -13.02 20.37 -0.50
C ALA A 240 -13.47 18.93 -0.80
N ALA A 241 -14.79 18.74 -0.83
CA ALA A 241 -15.38 17.52 -1.36
C ALA A 241 -15.00 17.45 -2.85
N ASN A 242 -14.15 16.50 -3.22
CA ASN A 242 -14.05 16.06 -4.61
C ASN A 242 -15.47 15.67 -5.05
N ALA A 243 -16.13 16.53 -5.83
CA ALA A 243 -17.43 16.27 -6.39
C ALA A 243 -17.34 14.96 -7.17
N PHE A 244 -18.24 14.03 -6.84
CA PHE A 244 -18.31 12.72 -7.49
C PHE A 244 -18.76 12.94 -8.93
N PRO A 245 -17.99 12.51 -9.95
CA PRO A 245 -18.48 12.63 -11.32
C PRO A 245 -19.71 11.74 -11.50
N ALA A 246 -20.70 12.21 -12.25
CA ALA A 246 -21.92 11.47 -12.60
C ALA A 246 -21.65 10.35 -13.63
N ASN A 247 -20.40 9.90 -13.73
CA ASN A 247 -19.87 9.24 -14.92
C ASN A 247 -19.80 7.73 -14.68
N PRO A 248 -19.90 6.91 -15.74
CA PRO A 248 -19.87 5.46 -15.59
C PRO A 248 -18.53 4.99 -14.99
N THR A 249 -18.61 4.17 -13.94
CA THR A 249 -17.45 3.52 -13.33
C THR A 249 -16.83 2.58 -14.36
N THR A 250 -15.52 2.70 -14.60
CA THR A 250 -14.79 1.84 -15.57
C THR A 250 -13.83 0.87 -14.89
N GLY A 251 -13.64 1.00 -13.57
CA GLY A 251 -12.82 0.09 -12.81
C GLY A 251 -12.83 0.33 -11.30
N VAL A 252 -12.59 -0.73 -10.55
CA VAL A 252 -12.57 -0.72 -9.08
C VAL A 252 -11.47 -1.62 -8.52
N LEU A 253 -10.88 -1.20 -7.40
CA LEU A 253 -9.96 -2.01 -6.59
C LEU A 253 -10.11 -1.68 -5.11
N ALA A 254 -10.49 -2.67 -4.31
CA ALA A 254 -10.49 -2.59 -2.86
C ALA A 254 -9.13 -3.05 -2.30
N LEU A 255 -8.64 -2.40 -1.26
CA LEU A 255 -7.41 -2.75 -0.56
C LEU A 255 -7.60 -2.64 0.95
N VAL A 256 -7.09 -3.61 1.68
CA VAL A 256 -7.05 -3.62 3.14
C VAL A 256 -5.62 -3.45 3.61
N HIS A 257 -5.39 -2.45 4.46
CA HIS A 257 -4.10 -2.18 5.06
C HIS A 257 -3.92 -3.04 6.32
N MET A 258 -3.12 -4.10 6.17
CA MET A 258 -2.73 -4.96 7.28
C MET A 258 -1.37 -4.53 7.84
N ARG A 259 -1.28 -4.44 9.17
CA ARG A 259 -0.05 -4.10 9.89
C ARG A 259 0.30 -5.22 10.85
N HIS A 260 1.56 -5.64 10.86
CA HIS A 260 2.08 -6.56 11.87
C HIS A 260 3.50 -6.16 12.27
N PRO A 261 3.84 -6.21 13.58
CA PRO A 261 5.19 -5.90 14.04
C PRO A 261 6.29 -6.76 13.39
N VAL A 262 5.99 -8.04 13.10
CA VAL A 262 6.97 -9.00 12.56
C VAL A 262 6.86 -9.18 11.05
N PHE A 263 5.66 -9.06 10.47
CA PHE A 263 5.41 -9.38 9.05
C PHE A 263 5.35 -8.14 8.15
N GLY A 264 5.68 -6.97 8.72
CA GLY A 264 5.67 -5.69 8.02
C GLY A 264 4.27 -5.12 7.81
N LYS A 265 4.21 -4.13 6.92
CA LYS A 265 2.96 -3.47 6.51
C LYS A 265 2.66 -3.89 5.08
N ARG A 266 1.41 -4.19 4.78
CA ARG A 266 0.98 -4.64 3.44
C ARG A 266 -0.40 -4.13 3.09
N LEU A 267 -0.63 -3.93 1.80
CA LEU A 267 -1.96 -3.76 1.23
C LEU A 267 -2.39 -5.08 0.61
N VAL A 268 -3.55 -5.59 0.99
CA VAL A 268 -4.09 -6.86 0.45
C VAL A 268 -5.45 -6.56 -0.15
N SER A 269 -5.65 -6.95 -1.40
CA SER A 269 -6.92 -6.80 -2.13
C SER A 269 -8.14 -7.24 -1.31
N LEU A 270 -8.14 -8.49 -0.84
CA LEU A 270 -9.08 -8.94 0.20
C LEU A 270 -8.44 -10.04 1.05
N PRO A 271 -8.08 -9.76 2.31
CA PRO A 271 -7.55 -10.78 3.20
C PRO A 271 -8.64 -11.77 3.62
N PHE A 272 -8.21 -12.95 4.05
CA PHE A 272 -9.01 -14.07 4.55
C PHE A 272 -9.84 -14.82 3.50
N LEU A 273 -9.90 -14.32 2.27
CA LEU A 273 -10.66 -14.89 1.15
C LEU A 273 -9.79 -15.04 -0.09
N ASP A 274 -10.16 -15.94 -0.98
CA ASP A 274 -9.26 -16.43 -2.03
C ASP A 274 -9.08 -15.46 -3.23
N LEU A 275 -9.99 -14.49 -3.41
CA LEU A 275 -10.00 -13.58 -4.56
C LEU A 275 -10.67 -12.23 -4.22
N SER A 276 -10.30 -11.17 -4.94
CA SER A 276 -10.99 -9.86 -5.05
C SER A 276 -10.04 -8.84 -5.68
N GLY A 277 -9.56 -9.10 -6.90
CA GLY A 277 -8.52 -8.29 -7.53
C GLY A 277 -9.07 -7.02 -8.20
N ILE A 278 -8.35 -6.56 -9.21
CA ILE A 278 -8.76 -5.39 -10.01
C ILE A 278 -9.86 -5.82 -10.97
N LEU A 279 -10.96 -5.07 -11.00
CA LEU A 279 -11.93 -5.12 -12.09
C LEU A 279 -11.77 -3.85 -12.92
N ALA A 280 -11.58 -3.99 -14.23
CA ALA A 280 -11.38 -2.88 -15.14
C ALA A 280 -11.87 -3.27 -16.54
N ASP A 281 -12.58 -2.35 -17.19
CA ASP A 281 -13.12 -2.56 -18.54
C ASP A 281 -11.99 -2.74 -19.57
N ASP A 282 -10.92 -1.96 -19.44
CA ASP A 282 -9.79 -1.91 -20.37
C ASP A 282 -8.42 -1.97 -19.66
N GLN A 283 -7.37 -2.14 -20.46
CA GLN A 283 -5.99 -2.23 -19.98
C GLN A 283 -5.51 -0.92 -19.36
N GLU A 284 -5.90 0.23 -19.90
CA GLU A 284 -5.49 1.53 -19.39
C GLU A 284 -6.03 1.76 -17.96
N THR A 285 -7.31 1.43 -17.74
CA THR A 285 -7.95 1.51 -16.43
C THR A 285 -7.29 0.56 -15.43
N GLU A 286 -6.95 -0.67 -15.85
CA GLU A 286 -6.18 -1.61 -15.03
C GLU A 286 -4.82 -1.01 -14.61
N GLN A 287 -4.05 -0.49 -15.56
CA GLN A 287 -2.75 0.13 -15.31
C GLN A 287 -2.86 1.28 -14.31
N ARG A 288 -3.84 2.17 -14.48
CA ARG A 288 -4.03 3.32 -13.58
C ARG A 288 -4.41 2.90 -12.17
N LEU A 289 -5.25 1.87 -12.00
CA LEU A 289 -5.58 1.32 -10.69
C LEU A 289 -4.34 0.69 -10.01
N ILE A 290 -3.46 0.04 -10.79
CA ILE A 290 -2.17 -0.45 -10.27
C ILE A 290 -1.28 0.71 -9.85
N CYS A 291 -1.13 1.75 -10.67
CA CYS A 291 -0.35 2.94 -10.35
C CYS A 291 -0.83 3.60 -9.05
N GLU A 292 -2.14 3.79 -8.90
CA GLU A 292 -2.69 4.41 -7.70
C GLU A 292 -2.54 3.50 -6.47
N ALA A 293 -2.67 2.18 -6.61
CA ALA A 293 -2.37 1.25 -5.54
C ALA A 293 -0.91 1.33 -5.08
N VAL A 294 0.03 1.43 -6.03
CA VAL A 294 1.47 1.62 -5.77
C VAL A 294 1.71 2.96 -5.06
N HIS A 295 1.11 4.04 -5.54
CA HIS A 295 1.21 5.36 -4.91
C HIS A 295 0.68 5.34 -3.47
N LEU A 296 -0.51 4.77 -3.27
CA LEU A 296 -1.10 4.60 -1.94
C LEU A 296 -0.19 3.77 -1.03
N GLY A 297 0.38 2.69 -1.54
CA GLY A 297 1.32 1.85 -0.80
C GLY A 297 2.59 2.60 -0.38
N GLN A 298 3.19 3.38 -1.27
CA GLN A 298 4.34 4.24 -0.97
C GLN A 298 3.99 5.29 0.10
N LYS A 299 2.83 5.95 -0.03
CA LYS A 299 2.33 6.93 0.96
C LYS A 299 2.14 6.31 2.34
N LEU A 300 1.64 5.08 2.40
CA LEU A 300 1.42 4.34 3.65
C LEU A 300 2.69 3.67 4.20
N GLY A 301 3.78 3.68 3.43
CA GLY A 301 5.04 3.01 3.77
C GLY A 301 4.87 1.50 3.90
N VAL A 302 4.09 0.87 3.02
CA VAL A 302 3.92 -0.59 3.01
C VAL A 302 5.08 -1.28 2.29
N ASP A 303 5.41 -2.50 2.70
CA ASP A 303 6.47 -3.30 2.11
C ASP A 303 6.04 -3.90 0.75
N CYS A 304 4.78 -4.35 0.67
CA CYS A 304 4.22 -4.94 -0.55
C CYS A 304 2.70 -4.75 -0.71
N ILE A 305 2.21 -5.01 -1.93
CA ILE A 305 0.79 -5.10 -2.29
C ILE A 305 0.49 -6.52 -2.80
N GLU A 306 -0.53 -7.17 -2.23
CA GLU A 306 -1.01 -8.50 -2.61
C GLU A 306 -2.34 -8.40 -3.39
N LEU A 307 -2.33 -8.74 -4.68
CA LEU A 307 -3.51 -8.73 -5.55
C LEU A 307 -3.88 -10.17 -5.94
N ARG A 308 -5.16 -10.53 -5.79
CA ARG A 308 -5.68 -11.88 -6.05
C ARG A 308 -6.71 -11.86 -7.17
N GLN A 309 -6.27 -12.22 -8.37
CA GLN A 309 -7.02 -12.10 -9.61
C GLN A 309 -7.57 -13.44 -10.10
N THR A 310 -8.69 -13.38 -10.83
CA THR A 310 -9.23 -14.53 -11.59
C THR A 310 -8.69 -14.60 -13.01
N GLU A 311 -8.16 -13.50 -13.53
CA GLU A 311 -7.57 -13.37 -14.86
C GLU A 311 -6.15 -12.80 -14.74
N PRO A 312 -5.23 -13.08 -15.67
CA PRO A 312 -3.92 -12.45 -15.65
C PRO A 312 -4.04 -10.95 -15.92
N PHE A 313 -3.08 -10.15 -15.45
CA PHE A 313 -3.06 -8.71 -15.79
C PHE A 313 -3.03 -8.50 -17.29
N LYS A 314 -3.97 -7.70 -17.82
CA LYS A 314 -4.03 -7.32 -19.24
C LYS A 314 -2.74 -6.59 -19.65
N THR A 315 -2.16 -5.84 -18.72
CA THR A 315 -0.93 -5.05 -18.89
C THR A 315 0.32 -5.88 -19.18
N VAL A 316 0.34 -7.14 -18.76
CA VAL A 316 1.54 -7.98 -18.85
C VAL A 316 1.41 -8.83 -20.11
N GLN A 317 1.87 -8.32 -21.26
CA GLN A 317 2.18 -9.19 -22.38
C GLN A 317 3.28 -10.15 -21.94
N THR A 318 2.97 -11.44 -21.99
CA THR A 318 3.76 -12.56 -21.48
C THR A 318 5.22 -12.49 -21.93
N ALA A 319 6.10 -11.98 -21.08
CA ALA A 319 7.51 -12.28 -21.15
C ALA A 319 7.71 -13.76 -20.77
N SER A 320 7.82 -14.61 -21.80
CA SER A 320 8.33 -15.98 -21.78
C SER A 320 7.89 -16.86 -20.59
N ALA A 321 6.85 -17.66 -20.83
CA ALA A 321 6.61 -18.88 -20.08
C ALA A 321 7.73 -19.90 -20.40
N ALA A 322 8.85 -19.81 -19.68
CA ALA A 322 9.85 -20.85 -19.63
C ALA A 322 10.52 -20.87 -18.24
N SER A 323 9.86 -21.49 -17.27
CA SER A 323 10.57 -22.16 -16.19
C SER A 323 9.73 -23.33 -15.70
N THR A 324 10.25 -24.52 -15.95
CA THR A 324 9.88 -25.79 -15.32
C THR A 324 9.85 -25.67 -13.80
N ASP A 325 8.82 -26.25 -13.21
CA ASP A 325 8.60 -26.67 -11.82
C ASP A 325 9.18 -25.84 -10.65
N ASP A 326 8.26 -25.46 -9.76
CA ASP A 326 8.42 -24.96 -8.38
C ASP A 326 8.79 -23.50 -8.08
N ALA A 327 9.14 -22.65 -9.04
CA ALA A 327 9.36 -21.21 -8.80
C ALA A 327 8.22 -20.32 -9.35
N PRO A 328 7.69 -19.35 -8.57
CA PRO A 328 6.76 -18.35 -9.10
C PRO A 328 7.46 -17.47 -10.14
N ALA A 329 6.81 -17.25 -11.29
CA ALA A 329 7.32 -16.35 -12.32
C ALA A 329 7.42 -14.93 -11.74
N SER A 330 8.62 -14.35 -11.78
CA SER A 330 8.82 -12.94 -11.43
C SER A 330 9.01 -12.11 -12.69
N PHE A 331 8.36 -10.96 -12.78
CA PHE A 331 8.54 -10.03 -13.88
C PHE A 331 8.63 -8.59 -13.38
N SER A 332 9.19 -7.74 -14.24
CA SER A 332 9.27 -6.31 -14.04
C SER A 332 8.07 -5.64 -14.69
N LEU A 333 7.25 -4.95 -13.90
CA LEU A 333 6.14 -4.16 -14.42
C LEU A 333 6.61 -2.73 -14.66
N HIS A 334 6.59 -2.31 -15.94
CA HIS A 334 6.80 -0.93 -16.32
C HIS A 334 5.44 -0.23 -16.30
N LEU A 335 5.29 0.69 -15.35
CA LEU A 335 4.11 1.55 -15.29
C LEU A 335 4.41 2.81 -16.09
N GLU A 336 3.68 3.01 -17.19
CA GLU A 336 3.71 4.25 -17.94
C GLU A 336 3.47 5.41 -16.95
N ASN A 337 4.31 6.45 -17.02
CA ASN A 337 4.35 7.60 -16.10
C ASN A 337 5.02 7.43 -14.73
N HIS A 338 5.53 6.23 -14.37
CA HIS A 338 6.32 6.06 -13.14
C HIS A 338 7.83 6.15 -13.44
N SER A 339 8.48 7.29 -13.13
CA SER A 339 9.92 7.55 -13.37
C SER A 339 10.89 6.73 -12.49
N ALA A 340 10.39 5.70 -11.80
CA ALA A 340 11.20 4.86 -10.91
C ALA A 340 11.61 3.56 -11.63
N ALA A 341 12.64 2.90 -11.09
CA ALA A 341 13.01 1.55 -11.51
C ALA A 341 11.78 0.62 -11.60
N PRO A 342 11.79 -0.35 -12.54
CA PRO A 342 10.66 -1.27 -12.75
C PRO A 342 10.23 -1.94 -11.44
N LEU A 343 8.92 -2.11 -11.30
CA LEU A 343 8.35 -2.72 -10.11
C LEU A 343 8.54 -4.23 -10.17
N HIS A 344 9.21 -4.81 -9.17
CA HIS A 344 9.34 -6.26 -9.09
C HIS A 344 8.01 -6.89 -8.66
N VAL A 345 7.45 -7.70 -9.54
CA VAL A 345 6.21 -8.44 -9.33
C VAL A 345 6.52 -9.93 -9.25
N ALA A 346 6.18 -10.57 -8.14
CA ALA A 346 6.15 -12.02 -8.04
C ALA A 346 4.74 -12.51 -8.36
N ALA A 347 4.60 -13.47 -9.28
CA ALA A 347 3.33 -14.06 -9.68
C ALA A 347 3.27 -15.56 -9.34
N GLY A 348 2.24 -15.96 -8.61
CA GLY A 348 1.92 -17.35 -8.33
C GLY A 348 0.63 -17.76 -9.02
N THR A 349 0.68 -18.83 -9.83
CA THR A 349 -0.48 -19.40 -10.54
C THR A 349 -0.82 -20.82 -10.08
N GLN A 350 -0.21 -21.29 -8.99
CA GLN A 350 -0.31 -22.67 -8.51
C GLN A 350 -1.65 -23.02 -7.85
N LYS A 351 -2.58 -22.06 -7.76
CA LYS A 351 -3.89 -22.24 -7.12
C LYS A 351 -4.98 -22.15 -8.18
N VAL A 352 -6.02 -22.95 -8.01
CA VAL A 352 -7.22 -22.94 -8.85
C VAL A 352 -8.44 -22.76 -7.96
N ARG A 353 -9.49 -22.13 -8.47
CA ARG A 353 -10.85 -22.29 -7.94
C ARG A 353 -11.51 -23.48 -8.62
N MET A 354 -12.45 -24.13 -7.95
CA MET A 354 -13.17 -25.28 -8.49
C MET A 354 -14.64 -24.92 -8.69
N LEU A 355 -15.08 -24.88 -9.95
CA LEU A 355 -16.41 -24.41 -10.35
C LEU A 355 -17.24 -25.57 -10.89
N LEU A 356 -18.48 -25.68 -10.43
CA LEU A 356 -19.46 -26.61 -10.98
C LEU A 356 -20.61 -25.84 -11.61
N GLU A 357 -20.86 -26.07 -12.88
CA GLU A 357 -22.09 -25.61 -13.54
C GLU A 357 -23.27 -26.42 -13.02
N LEU A 358 -24.36 -25.73 -12.68
CA LEU A 358 -25.54 -26.33 -12.08
C LEU A 358 -26.66 -26.45 -13.13
N PRO A 359 -27.35 -27.60 -13.20
CA PRO A 359 -28.57 -27.72 -13.99
C PRO A 359 -29.74 -27.00 -13.32
N ASP A 360 -30.89 -26.95 -13.99
CA ASP A 360 -32.07 -26.26 -13.48
C ASP A 360 -32.77 -26.96 -12.29
N SER A 361 -32.36 -28.17 -11.91
CA SER A 361 -32.93 -28.88 -10.76
C SER A 361 -31.93 -29.79 -10.05
N SER A 362 -32.13 -29.99 -8.75
CA SER A 362 -31.32 -30.88 -7.94
C SER A 362 -31.47 -32.34 -8.39
N GLU A 363 -32.63 -32.78 -8.89
CA GLU A 363 -32.77 -34.16 -9.39
C GLU A 363 -31.90 -34.42 -10.62
N LYS A 364 -31.86 -33.46 -11.56
CA LYS A 364 -30.96 -33.53 -12.72
C LYS A 364 -29.50 -33.60 -12.26
N LEU A 365 -29.11 -32.76 -11.30
CA LEU A 365 -27.76 -32.79 -10.74
C LEU A 365 -27.43 -34.15 -10.11
N MET A 366 -28.27 -34.67 -9.21
CA MET A 366 -28.09 -35.99 -8.59
C MET A 366 -27.95 -37.11 -9.64
N SER A 367 -28.76 -37.06 -10.70
CA SER A 367 -28.74 -38.08 -11.77
C SER A 367 -27.42 -38.10 -12.54
N SER A 368 -26.80 -36.94 -12.74
CA SER A 368 -25.52 -36.78 -13.46
C SER A 368 -24.32 -37.37 -12.72
N PHE A 369 -24.39 -37.50 -11.39
CA PHE A 369 -23.28 -38.02 -10.59
C PHE A 369 -23.08 -39.52 -10.76
N LYS A 370 -21.82 -39.98 -10.75
CA LYS A 370 -21.49 -41.42 -10.81
C LYS A 370 -22.11 -42.18 -9.63
N SER A 371 -22.41 -43.47 -9.81
CA SER A 371 -23.04 -44.34 -8.79
C SER A 371 -22.32 -44.31 -7.44
N LYS A 372 -20.98 -44.30 -7.44
CA LYS A 372 -20.14 -44.19 -6.24
C LYS A 372 -20.45 -42.92 -5.44
N LEU A 373 -20.48 -41.76 -6.10
CA LEU A 373 -20.75 -40.48 -5.44
C LEU A 373 -22.16 -40.45 -4.86
N ARG A 374 -23.17 -40.90 -5.63
CA ARG A 374 -24.56 -40.99 -5.13
C ARG A 374 -24.69 -41.88 -3.90
N SER A 375 -23.94 -42.98 -3.84
CA SER A 375 -23.89 -43.85 -2.66
C SER A 375 -23.29 -43.13 -1.45
N GLN A 376 -22.18 -42.40 -1.64
CA GLN A 376 -21.55 -41.61 -0.59
C GLN A 376 -22.44 -40.48 -0.07
N ILE A 377 -23.22 -39.82 -0.93
CA ILE A 377 -24.19 -38.79 -0.53
C ILE A 377 -25.32 -39.38 0.32
N ARG A 378 -25.80 -40.58 -0.03
CA ARG A 378 -26.90 -41.25 0.69
C ARG A 378 -26.47 -41.91 1.99
N LYS A 379 -25.19 -42.24 2.16
CA LYS A 379 -24.68 -42.92 3.35
C LYS A 379 -24.98 -42.15 4.64
N PRO A 380 -24.62 -40.86 4.80
CA PRO A 380 -24.93 -40.10 6.01
C PRO A 380 -26.41 -40.12 6.39
N LEU A 381 -27.30 -40.02 5.41
CA LEU A 381 -28.76 -40.07 5.62
C LEU A 381 -29.19 -41.42 6.21
N LYS A 382 -28.69 -42.53 5.66
CA LYS A 382 -28.94 -43.89 6.18
C LYS A 382 -28.39 -44.09 7.60
N GLU A 383 -27.30 -43.42 7.93
CA GLU A 383 -26.67 -43.43 9.26
C GLU A 383 -27.36 -42.48 10.26
N GLY A 384 -28.47 -41.84 9.87
CA GLY A 384 -29.26 -40.96 10.73
C GLY A 384 -28.76 -39.50 10.80
N CYS A 385 -27.93 -39.07 9.85
CA CYS A 385 -27.59 -37.66 9.72
C CYS A 385 -28.73 -36.89 9.02
N SER A 386 -28.91 -35.64 9.40
CA SER A 386 -29.84 -34.68 8.78
C SER A 386 -29.13 -33.35 8.56
N ALA A 387 -29.64 -32.54 7.64
CA ALA A 387 -29.09 -31.22 7.34
C ALA A 387 -30.10 -30.11 7.61
N ARG A 388 -29.60 -28.93 7.98
CA ARG A 388 -30.38 -27.72 8.20
C ARG A 388 -29.70 -26.54 7.51
N ILE A 389 -30.49 -25.66 6.92
CA ILE A 389 -30.05 -24.41 6.32
C ILE A 389 -30.70 -23.26 7.10
N GLY A 390 -29.91 -22.25 7.44
CA GLY A 390 -30.37 -21.13 8.25
C GLY A 390 -29.44 -19.93 8.17
N GLY A 391 -29.60 -18.99 9.09
CA GLY A 391 -28.79 -17.79 9.23
C GLY A 391 -27.96 -17.79 10.52
N VAL A 392 -27.97 -16.65 11.21
CA VAL A 392 -27.18 -16.39 12.43
C VAL A 392 -27.52 -17.33 13.59
N GLU A 393 -28.71 -17.90 13.62
CA GLU A 393 -29.15 -18.86 14.63
C GLU A 393 -28.35 -20.17 14.60
N LEU A 394 -27.78 -20.53 13.44
CA LEU A 394 -26.91 -21.71 13.29
C LEU A 394 -25.41 -21.39 13.44
N LEU A 395 -25.06 -20.13 13.71
CA LEU A 395 -23.66 -19.68 13.76
C LEU A 395 -22.85 -20.40 14.86
N LYS A 396 -23.49 -20.71 16.00
CA LYS A 396 -22.82 -21.39 17.10
C LYS A 396 -22.34 -22.78 16.67
N ASP A 397 -23.23 -23.57 16.07
CA ASP A 397 -22.95 -24.93 15.60
C ASP A 397 -21.85 -24.92 14.54
N PHE A 398 -21.92 -23.98 13.58
CA PHE A 398 -20.87 -23.79 12.60
C PHE A 398 -19.52 -23.49 13.27
N TYR A 399 -19.49 -22.54 14.20
CA TYR A 399 -18.24 -22.07 14.77
C TYR A 399 -17.56 -23.13 15.65
N GLU A 400 -18.32 -23.97 16.34
CA GLU A 400 -17.77 -25.09 17.12
C GLU A 400 -17.07 -26.12 16.22
N ILE A 401 -17.69 -26.50 15.10
CA ILE A 401 -17.07 -27.40 14.12
C ILE A 401 -15.84 -26.74 13.46
N PHE A 402 -15.99 -25.48 13.03
CA PHE A 402 -14.93 -24.72 12.37
C PHE A 402 -13.70 -24.57 13.27
N LEU A 403 -13.90 -24.29 14.56
CA LEU A 403 -12.83 -24.15 15.54
C LEU A 403 -12.01 -25.45 15.68
N VAL A 404 -12.67 -26.59 15.83
CA VAL A 404 -11.98 -27.89 15.95
C VAL A 404 -11.22 -28.21 14.66
N ASN A 405 -11.87 -28.04 13.51
CA ASN A 405 -11.24 -28.30 12.21
C ASN A 405 -10.02 -27.40 11.97
N MET A 406 -10.09 -26.11 12.29
CA MET A 406 -8.96 -25.19 12.14
C MET A 406 -7.79 -25.57 13.07
N ARG A 407 -8.08 -25.99 14.31
CA ARG A 407 -7.05 -26.54 15.21
C ARG A 407 -6.39 -27.78 14.61
N ASP A 408 -7.17 -28.74 14.13
CA ASP A 408 -6.68 -29.99 13.53
C ASP A 408 -5.86 -29.74 12.25
N LEU A 409 -6.18 -28.69 11.48
CA LEU A 409 -5.40 -28.25 10.33
C LEU A 409 -4.12 -27.47 10.71
N GLY A 410 -3.92 -27.16 12.00
CA GLY A 410 -2.78 -26.37 12.47
C GLY A 410 -2.89 -24.89 12.12
N SER A 411 -4.10 -24.38 11.93
CA SER A 411 -4.37 -23.01 11.51
C SER A 411 -5.08 -22.20 12.61
N PRO A 412 -4.62 -20.97 12.90
CA PRO A 412 -5.33 -20.05 13.78
C PRO A 412 -6.76 -19.75 13.29
N VAL A 413 -7.75 -20.01 14.14
CA VAL A 413 -9.16 -19.76 13.83
C VAL A 413 -9.44 -18.25 13.73
N HIS A 414 -10.40 -17.88 12.89
CA HIS A 414 -10.96 -16.52 12.90
C HIS A 414 -11.77 -16.23 14.16
N SER A 415 -11.93 -14.94 14.47
CA SER A 415 -12.92 -14.50 15.45
C SER A 415 -14.33 -14.93 15.01
N PRO A 416 -15.20 -15.42 15.93
CA PRO A 416 -16.60 -15.70 15.59
C PRO A 416 -17.35 -14.43 15.15
N ARG A 417 -16.84 -13.24 15.55
CA ARG A 417 -17.33 -11.95 15.07
C ARG A 417 -17.22 -11.81 13.56
N LEU A 418 -16.20 -12.39 12.92
CA LEU A 418 -16.07 -12.35 11.46
C LEU A 418 -17.30 -12.95 10.78
N MET A 419 -17.64 -14.18 11.17
CA MET A 419 -18.77 -14.92 10.60
C MET A 419 -20.11 -14.27 10.93
N ARG A 420 -20.26 -13.73 12.15
CA ARG A 420 -21.43 -12.93 12.52
C ARG A 420 -21.60 -11.71 11.61
N GLN A 421 -20.51 -10.98 11.35
CA GLN A 421 -20.55 -9.81 10.46
C GLN A 421 -20.86 -10.22 9.02
N VAL A 422 -20.33 -11.34 8.52
CA VAL A 422 -20.72 -11.88 7.19
C VAL A 422 -22.22 -12.14 7.12
N LEU A 423 -22.78 -12.85 8.11
CA LEU A 423 -24.22 -13.15 8.15
C LEU A 423 -25.10 -11.90 8.36
N THR A 424 -24.52 -10.80 8.85
CA THR A 424 -25.24 -9.52 9.01
C THR A 424 -25.19 -8.68 7.74
N GLU A 425 -24.00 -8.51 7.15
CA GLU A 425 -23.79 -7.70 5.93
C GLU A 425 -24.37 -8.36 4.67
N PHE A 426 -24.47 -9.68 4.67
CA PHE A 426 -25.03 -10.49 3.58
C PHE A 426 -26.27 -11.25 4.03
N GLN A 427 -27.10 -10.68 4.89
CA GLN A 427 -28.23 -11.38 5.52
C GLN A 427 -29.14 -12.10 4.51
N ASP A 428 -29.38 -11.50 3.34
CA ASP A 428 -30.25 -12.10 2.32
C ASP A 428 -29.54 -13.16 1.47
N GLN A 429 -28.22 -13.04 1.31
CA GLN A 429 -27.41 -13.87 0.41
C GLN A 429 -26.62 -14.97 1.11
N ALA A 430 -26.33 -14.81 2.40
CA ALA A 430 -25.49 -15.73 3.16
C ALA A 430 -26.35 -16.71 3.98
N ARG A 431 -25.95 -17.98 3.95
CA ARG A 431 -26.59 -19.04 4.74
C ARG A 431 -25.55 -19.88 5.43
N VAL A 432 -25.93 -20.40 6.60
CA VAL A 432 -25.20 -21.45 7.32
C VAL A 432 -25.88 -22.77 7.02
N VAL A 433 -25.09 -23.78 6.67
CA VAL A 433 -25.56 -25.16 6.49
C VAL A 433 -24.91 -26.02 7.55
N VAL A 434 -25.71 -26.80 8.28
CA VAL A 434 -25.24 -27.67 9.36
C VAL A 434 -25.78 -29.08 9.14
N VAL A 435 -24.89 -30.06 9.22
CA VAL A 435 -25.21 -31.50 9.23
C VAL A 435 -25.04 -32.03 10.64
N SER A 436 -26.08 -32.66 11.17
CA SER A 436 -26.12 -33.17 12.54
C SER A 436 -26.62 -34.61 12.59
N ARG A 437 -26.23 -35.35 13.64
CA ARG A 437 -26.79 -36.66 14.01
C ARG A 437 -27.26 -36.60 15.45
N ASN A 438 -28.53 -36.93 15.71
CA ASN A 438 -29.11 -36.86 17.07
C ASN A 438 -28.84 -35.52 17.76
N SER A 439 -29.01 -34.41 17.03
CA SER A 439 -28.73 -33.03 17.47
C SER A 439 -27.25 -32.66 17.66
N THR A 440 -26.30 -33.57 17.47
CA THR A 440 -24.86 -33.27 17.50
C THR A 440 -24.37 -32.78 16.13
N PRO A 441 -23.86 -31.54 15.99
CA PRO A 441 -23.31 -31.02 14.74
C PRO A 441 -22.00 -31.75 14.36
N LEU A 442 -21.92 -32.21 13.10
CA LEU A 442 -20.79 -33.01 12.59
C LEU A 442 -20.03 -32.32 11.45
N ALA A 443 -20.74 -31.56 10.62
CA ALA A 443 -20.17 -30.77 9.53
C ALA A 443 -20.98 -29.50 9.33
N ALA A 444 -20.33 -28.42 8.94
CA ALA A 444 -21.00 -27.15 8.68
C ALA A 444 -20.26 -26.32 7.65
N GLY A 445 -20.99 -25.44 6.96
CA GLY A 445 -20.47 -24.52 5.98
C GLY A 445 -21.21 -23.19 5.98
N ILE A 446 -20.55 -22.16 5.46
CA ILE A 446 -21.18 -20.88 5.11
C ILE A 446 -21.14 -20.76 3.60
N VAL A 447 -22.26 -20.38 3.01
CA VAL A 447 -22.38 -20.04 1.60
C VAL A 447 -22.81 -18.59 1.46
N VAL A 448 -22.38 -17.93 0.38
CA VAL A 448 -22.74 -16.54 0.05
C VAL A 448 -23.14 -16.50 -1.43
N GLY A 449 -24.35 -16.03 -1.72
CA GLY A 449 -24.84 -15.88 -3.09
C GLY A 449 -24.48 -14.54 -3.72
N PHE A 450 -24.17 -14.53 -5.01
CA PHE A 450 -24.08 -13.31 -5.80
C PHE A 450 -24.34 -13.62 -7.27
N GLN A 451 -25.22 -12.83 -7.91
CA GLN A 451 -25.73 -13.09 -9.25
C GLN A 451 -26.14 -14.58 -9.40
N ASN A 452 -25.57 -15.28 -10.37
CA ASN A 452 -25.89 -16.66 -10.70
C ASN A 452 -24.95 -17.68 -10.02
N THR A 453 -24.14 -17.28 -9.04
CA THR A 453 -23.17 -18.16 -8.37
C THR A 453 -23.37 -18.20 -6.86
N LEU A 454 -23.36 -19.42 -6.30
CA LEU A 454 -23.28 -19.65 -4.86
C LEU A 454 -21.84 -19.99 -4.49
N TYR A 455 -21.24 -19.21 -3.60
CA TYR A 455 -19.85 -19.36 -3.18
C TYR A 455 -19.79 -20.05 -1.83
N ASN A 456 -18.86 -21.00 -1.65
CA ASN A 456 -18.60 -21.64 -0.36
C ASN A 456 -17.24 -21.21 0.23
N PRO A 457 -17.15 -20.04 0.91
CA PRO A 457 -15.89 -19.57 1.50
C PRO A 457 -15.38 -20.44 2.65
N TRP A 458 -16.28 -21.06 3.42
CA TRP A 458 -15.91 -21.91 4.54
C TRP A 458 -16.75 -23.17 4.61
N ALA A 459 -16.09 -24.32 4.73
CA ALA A 459 -16.70 -25.60 5.05
C ALA A 459 -15.78 -26.37 6.00
N SER A 460 -16.35 -27.13 6.93
CA SER A 460 -15.61 -27.89 7.92
C SER A 460 -16.40 -29.13 8.34
N SER A 461 -15.68 -30.19 8.68
CA SER A 461 -16.25 -31.44 9.18
C SER A 461 -15.34 -32.03 10.23
N LEU A 462 -15.92 -32.57 11.30
CA LEU A 462 -15.16 -33.21 12.36
C LEU A 462 -14.57 -34.54 11.90
N LYS A 463 -13.25 -34.70 12.03
CA LYS A 463 -12.51 -35.90 11.59
C LYS A 463 -12.99 -37.18 12.27
N GLU A 464 -13.36 -37.09 13.55
CA GLU A 464 -13.90 -38.19 14.37
C GLU A 464 -15.09 -38.89 13.70
N TYR A 465 -15.94 -38.12 13.02
CA TYR A 465 -17.15 -38.62 12.36
C TYR A 465 -16.96 -38.89 10.87
N GLY A 466 -15.72 -38.89 10.37
CA GLY A 466 -15.41 -39.10 8.95
C GLY A 466 -15.96 -40.43 8.38
N HIS A 467 -16.07 -41.46 9.23
CA HIS A 467 -16.66 -42.75 8.87
C HIS A 467 -18.14 -42.64 8.46
N LEU A 468 -18.88 -41.64 8.96
CA LEU A 468 -20.27 -41.35 8.57
C LEU A 468 -20.35 -40.53 7.28
N SER A 469 -19.24 -39.90 6.86
CA SER A 469 -19.14 -39.03 5.68
C SER A 469 -20.03 -37.77 5.71
N PRO A 470 -20.15 -37.05 6.84
CA PRO A 470 -21.07 -35.90 6.98
C PRO A 470 -20.75 -34.75 6.02
N ASN A 471 -19.50 -34.64 5.58
CA ASN A 471 -19.07 -33.71 4.54
C ASN A 471 -19.79 -33.96 3.20
N MET A 472 -20.07 -35.21 2.84
CA MET A 472 -20.78 -35.52 1.60
C MET A 472 -22.21 -34.97 1.63
N LEU A 473 -22.90 -35.14 2.75
CA LEU A 473 -24.23 -34.58 2.94
C LEU A 473 -24.20 -33.04 3.00
N LEU A 474 -23.16 -32.45 3.61
CA LEU A 474 -23.00 -31.00 3.66
C LEU A 474 -22.92 -30.40 2.25
N TYR A 475 -22.03 -30.93 1.40
CA TYR A 475 -21.88 -30.44 0.02
C TYR A 475 -23.11 -30.73 -0.83
N TRP A 476 -23.73 -31.91 -0.69
CA TRP A 476 -25.00 -32.17 -1.36
C TRP A 476 -26.08 -31.14 -0.99
N THR A 477 -26.24 -30.85 0.31
CA THR A 477 -27.23 -29.88 0.80
C THR A 477 -26.97 -28.48 0.24
N MET A 478 -25.70 -28.05 0.15
CA MET A 478 -25.34 -26.77 -0.45
C MET A 478 -25.65 -26.71 -1.96
N LEU A 479 -25.41 -27.81 -2.68
CA LEU A 479 -25.68 -27.92 -4.12
C LEU A 479 -27.18 -28.00 -4.44
N GLU A 480 -27.92 -28.74 -3.64
CA GLU A 480 -29.38 -28.84 -3.70
C GLU A 480 -30.01 -27.45 -3.48
N TYR A 481 -29.61 -26.76 -2.40
CA TYR A 481 -30.01 -25.38 -2.16
C TYR A 481 -29.65 -24.44 -3.32
N ALA A 482 -28.48 -24.62 -3.93
CA ALA A 482 -28.06 -23.80 -5.06
C ALA A 482 -29.00 -23.96 -6.27
N CYS A 483 -29.36 -25.21 -6.59
CA CYS A 483 -30.30 -25.51 -7.67
C CYS A 483 -31.70 -24.96 -7.37
N GLU A 484 -32.21 -25.19 -6.15
CA GLU A 484 -33.54 -24.73 -5.72
C GLU A 484 -33.68 -23.20 -5.71
N LYS A 485 -32.58 -22.48 -5.47
CA LYS A 485 -32.52 -21.01 -5.55
C LYS A 485 -32.20 -20.48 -6.96
N GLY A 486 -32.05 -21.36 -7.94
CA GLY A 486 -31.83 -20.98 -9.33
C GLY A 486 -30.42 -20.48 -9.66
N TYR A 487 -29.43 -20.72 -8.78
CA TYR A 487 -28.03 -20.45 -9.13
C TYR A 487 -27.60 -21.36 -10.27
N LYS A 488 -26.75 -20.83 -11.17
CA LYS A 488 -26.23 -21.54 -12.35
C LYS A 488 -24.83 -22.09 -12.15
N ALA A 489 -24.15 -21.68 -11.08
CA ALA A 489 -22.84 -22.20 -10.72
C ALA A 489 -22.65 -22.30 -9.21
N PHE A 490 -21.81 -23.24 -8.79
CA PHE A 490 -21.32 -23.38 -7.44
C PHE A 490 -19.80 -23.24 -7.41
N ASP A 491 -19.29 -22.32 -6.60
CA ASP A 491 -17.85 -22.12 -6.39
C ASP A 491 -17.43 -22.79 -5.08
N PHE A 492 -16.69 -23.90 -5.20
CA PHE A 492 -16.16 -24.65 -4.07
C PHE A 492 -14.96 -23.96 -3.40
N GLY A 493 -14.52 -22.80 -3.89
CA GLY A 493 -13.34 -22.09 -3.42
C GLY A 493 -12.02 -22.70 -3.87
N ARG A 494 -10.92 -22.17 -3.34
CA ARG A 494 -9.56 -22.52 -3.76
C ARG A 494 -9.16 -23.97 -3.49
N SER A 495 -8.34 -24.51 -4.38
CA SER A 495 -7.63 -25.78 -4.25
C SER A 495 -6.25 -25.70 -4.90
N THR A 496 -5.38 -26.65 -4.54
CA THR A 496 -4.10 -26.88 -5.21
C THR A 496 -4.23 -28.12 -6.08
N PRO A 497 -3.90 -28.05 -7.39
CA PRO A 497 -3.99 -29.20 -8.28
C PRO A 497 -3.32 -30.46 -7.69
N GLY A 498 -3.98 -31.60 -7.83
CA GLY A 498 -3.47 -32.89 -7.36
C GLY A 498 -3.64 -33.17 -5.86
N GLU A 499 -3.85 -32.16 -5.00
CA GLU A 499 -4.07 -32.35 -3.56
C GLU A 499 -5.45 -32.98 -3.25
N GLY A 500 -5.64 -33.48 -2.02
CA GLY A 500 -6.87 -34.17 -1.61
C GLY A 500 -8.14 -33.32 -1.74
N THR A 501 -8.06 -32.01 -1.45
CA THR A 501 -9.21 -31.10 -1.59
C THR A 501 -9.59 -30.87 -3.06
N TYR A 502 -8.61 -30.88 -3.98
CA TYR A 502 -8.86 -30.81 -5.42
C TYR A 502 -9.64 -32.03 -5.90
N ARG A 503 -9.14 -33.24 -5.59
CA ARG A 503 -9.79 -34.51 -5.97
C ARG A 503 -11.17 -34.64 -5.35
N PHE A 504 -11.34 -34.16 -4.11
CA PHE A 504 -12.65 -34.12 -3.45
C PHE A 504 -13.65 -33.23 -4.18
N LYS A 505 -13.24 -32.12 -4.80
CA LYS A 505 -14.14 -31.23 -5.54
C LYS A 505 -14.38 -31.73 -6.96
N GLU A 506 -13.34 -32.28 -7.60
CA GLU A 506 -13.41 -32.88 -8.94
C GLU A 506 -14.43 -34.03 -9.02
N GLN A 507 -14.58 -34.87 -7.98
CA GLN A 507 -15.60 -35.93 -7.99
C GLN A 507 -17.04 -35.40 -8.12
N TRP A 508 -17.33 -34.16 -7.71
CA TRP A 508 -18.62 -33.51 -7.89
C TRP A 508 -18.83 -32.99 -9.33
N GLY A 509 -17.85 -33.17 -10.22
CA GLY A 509 -17.85 -32.62 -11.57
C GLY A 509 -17.29 -31.20 -11.67
N ALA A 510 -16.75 -30.65 -10.57
CA ALA A 510 -16.19 -29.31 -10.58
C ALA A 510 -14.92 -29.25 -11.44
N ARG A 511 -14.83 -28.20 -12.27
CA ARG A 511 -13.70 -27.92 -13.15
C ARG A 511 -12.79 -26.86 -12.57
N PRO A 512 -11.47 -26.98 -12.71
CA PRO A 512 -10.53 -25.96 -12.26
C PRO A 512 -10.60 -24.71 -13.13
N SER A 513 -10.50 -23.54 -12.50
CA SER A 513 -10.24 -22.25 -13.14
C SER A 513 -9.05 -21.59 -12.44
N PRO A 514 -8.02 -21.11 -13.16
CA PRO A 514 -6.81 -20.55 -12.56
C PRO A 514 -7.07 -19.37 -11.63
N LEU A 515 -6.20 -19.20 -10.63
CA LEU A 515 -6.11 -18.00 -9.80
C LEU A 515 -4.70 -17.42 -9.93
N TYR A 516 -4.61 -16.11 -10.11
CA TYR A 516 -3.36 -15.38 -10.32
C TYR A 516 -3.10 -14.48 -9.12
N TRP A 517 -2.07 -14.79 -8.35
CA TRP A 517 -1.70 -14.02 -7.16
C TRP A 517 -0.43 -13.25 -7.41
N TYR A 518 -0.52 -11.92 -7.28
CA TYR A 518 0.58 -11.00 -7.54
C TYR A 518 1.02 -10.33 -6.24
N THR A 519 2.33 -10.28 -6.02
CA THR A 519 2.95 -9.51 -4.94
C THR A 519 3.86 -8.45 -5.53
N LEU A 520 3.47 -7.18 -5.39
CA LEU A 520 4.21 -6.02 -5.86
C LEU A 520 5.09 -5.51 -4.71
N SER A 521 6.41 -5.46 -4.89
CA SER A 521 7.36 -5.04 -3.85
C SER A 521 7.67 -3.54 -3.98
N LEU A 522 7.42 -2.73 -2.94
CA LEU A 522 7.52 -1.26 -3.05
C LEU A 522 8.85 -0.66 -2.56
N ASN A 523 9.55 -1.32 -1.64
CA ASN A 523 10.70 -0.74 -0.91
C ASN A 523 12.06 -1.32 -1.32
N GLY A 524 12.20 -1.91 -2.50
CA GLY A 524 13.44 -2.54 -2.96
C GLY A 524 13.86 -3.80 -2.16
N LYS A 525 13.25 -4.04 -0.99
CA LYS A 525 13.25 -5.33 -0.33
C LYS A 525 12.61 -6.32 -1.30
N LYS A 526 13.37 -7.31 -1.76
CA LYS A 526 12.80 -8.54 -2.31
C LYS A 526 11.95 -9.13 -1.20
N THR A 527 10.65 -8.81 -1.18
CA THR A 527 9.76 -9.29 -0.15
C THR A 527 9.80 -10.81 -0.26
N ALA A 528 10.27 -11.47 0.81
CA ALA A 528 10.14 -12.91 0.91
C ALA A 528 8.68 -13.25 0.64
N GLN A 529 8.47 -14.16 -0.31
CA GLN A 529 7.17 -14.55 -0.83
C GLN A 529 6.12 -14.67 0.30
N PRO A 530 4.87 -14.24 0.09
CA PRO A 530 3.82 -14.67 0.98
C PRO A 530 3.63 -16.19 0.81
N LEU A 531 4.00 -16.94 1.85
CA LEU A 531 3.30 -18.15 2.29
C LEU A 531 3.29 -19.38 1.35
N ASN A 532 4.39 -19.70 0.68
CA ASN A 532 4.57 -21.05 0.09
C ASN A 532 5.67 -21.89 0.76
N ASP A 533 6.38 -21.32 1.73
CA ASP A 533 7.43 -22.00 2.47
C ASP A 533 6.79 -22.77 3.64
N LYS A 534 6.00 -23.83 3.35
CA LYS A 534 5.40 -24.73 4.37
C LYS A 534 6.47 -25.15 5.39
N SER A 535 7.70 -25.40 4.90
CA SER A 535 8.89 -25.77 5.68
C SER A 535 9.18 -24.87 6.90
N LYS A 536 8.96 -23.56 6.79
CA LYS A 536 9.25 -22.59 7.86
C LYS A 536 8.22 -22.63 8.98
N PHE A 537 7.00 -23.06 8.69
CA PHE A 537 5.89 -23.08 9.65
C PHE A 537 5.49 -24.49 10.10
N ASP A 538 6.08 -25.55 9.55
CA ASP A 538 5.74 -26.94 9.89
C ASP A 538 5.77 -27.23 11.39
N LYS A 539 6.75 -26.68 12.12
CA LYS A 539 6.81 -26.79 13.58
C LYS A 539 5.63 -26.08 14.25
N ALA A 540 5.33 -24.84 13.82
CA ALA A 540 4.23 -24.05 14.38
C ALA A 540 2.87 -24.73 14.12
N ILE A 541 2.66 -25.27 12.91
CA ILE A 541 1.49 -26.07 12.54
C ILE A 541 1.35 -27.27 13.48
N THR A 542 2.43 -28.04 13.65
CA THR A 542 2.43 -29.25 14.50
C THR A 542 2.14 -28.92 15.97
N TYR A 543 2.70 -27.83 16.50
CA TYR A 543 2.40 -27.39 17.86
C TYR A 543 0.95 -26.91 18.00
N TRP A 544 0.43 -26.15 17.02
CA TRP A 544 -0.95 -25.67 17.01
C TRP A 544 -1.95 -26.83 17.04
N GLN A 545 -1.69 -27.90 16.28
CA GLN A 545 -2.52 -29.11 16.25
C GLN A 545 -2.64 -29.81 17.60
N LYS A 546 -1.63 -29.66 18.47
CA LYS A 546 -1.61 -30.27 19.80
C LYS A 546 -2.25 -29.39 20.89
N LEU A 547 -2.59 -28.13 20.59
CA LEU A 547 -3.19 -27.24 21.57
C LEU A 547 -4.63 -27.69 21.91
N PRO A 548 -5.07 -27.51 23.17
CA PRO A 548 -6.47 -27.67 23.53
C PRO A 548 -7.36 -26.69 22.76
N VAL A 549 -8.49 -27.18 22.25
CA VAL A 549 -9.48 -26.39 21.49
C VAL A 549 -9.94 -25.11 22.22
N PRO A 550 -10.19 -25.10 23.55
CA PRO A 550 -10.53 -23.86 24.25
C PRO A 550 -9.43 -22.79 24.16
N LEU A 551 -8.16 -23.19 24.15
CA LEU A 551 -7.04 -22.25 24.07
C LEU A 551 -6.93 -21.63 22.67
N THR A 552 -7.13 -22.43 21.61
CA THR A 552 -7.07 -21.94 20.22
C THR A 552 -8.21 -20.96 19.91
N ARG A 553 -9.35 -21.06 20.59
CA ARG A 553 -10.45 -20.08 20.50
C ARG A 553 -10.03 -18.67 20.93
N TRP A 554 -9.22 -18.56 21.97
CA TRP A 554 -8.77 -17.27 22.50
C TRP A 554 -7.57 -16.71 21.75
N ILE A 555 -6.56 -17.54 21.50
CA ILE A 555 -5.29 -17.10 20.86
C ILE A 555 -5.45 -16.97 19.34
N GLY A 556 -6.24 -17.85 18.73
CA GLY A 556 -6.41 -17.93 17.28
C GLY A 556 -6.74 -16.59 16.63
N PRO A 557 -7.79 -15.87 17.07
CA PRO A 557 -8.17 -14.60 16.47
C PRO A 557 -7.10 -13.50 16.55
N LEU A 558 -6.30 -13.49 17.63
CA LEU A 558 -5.22 -12.51 17.83
C LEU A 558 -4.09 -12.69 16.81
N ILE A 559 -3.80 -13.94 16.46
CA ILE A 559 -2.80 -14.27 15.42
C ILE A 559 -3.41 -14.13 14.04
N ARG A 560 -4.60 -14.73 13.84
CA ARG A 560 -5.25 -14.86 12.52
C ARG A 560 -5.51 -13.52 11.85
N ARG A 561 -5.82 -12.47 12.63
CA ARG A 561 -6.06 -11.12 12.10
C ARG A 561 -4.88 -10.53 11.31
N HIS A 562 -3.67 -11.07 11.48
CA HIS A 562 -2.45 -10.59 10.83
C HIS A 562 -1.98 -11.47 9.67
N ILE A 563 -2.66 -12.60 9.42
CA ILE A 563 -2.33 -13.53 8.34
C ILE A 563 -3.32 -13.28 7.20
N SER A 564 -2.85 -12.95 5.99
CA SER A 564 -3.72 -12.55 4.89
C SER A 564 -4.49 -13.70 4.23
N LEU A 565 -4.05 -14.95 4.35
CA LEU A 565 -4.82 -16.13 3.96
C LEU A 565 -4.46 -17.36 4.77
#